data_AF-A0A0X3YBL1-F1
#
_entry.id   AF-A0A0X3YBL1-F1
#
_cell.length_a   1.000
_cell.length_b   1.000
_cell.length_c   1.000
_cell.angle_alpha   90.00
_cell.angle_beta   90.00
_cell.angle_gamma   90.00
#
_symmetry.space_group_name_H-M   'P 1'
#
loop_
_entity.id
_entity.type
_entity.pdbx_description
1 polymer ?
#
loop_
_entity_poly.entity_id
_entity_poly.type
_entity_poly.pdbx_seq_one_letter_code
_entity_poly.pdbx_strand_id
1 'polypeptide(L)'
;MLKSILFALSALVLSSLALPQTVQAAPIMTQEFLFEDGTSFGVLSVDLDNIDEFGNVLEWEAFELFGFTIGESFLFLAEYDPFNLAAGFSFLNFDVNDISNSFAFQGFWDGAFGEGFMDIFSTDGEFLDAGTFSLSNATLVSEPATVFLMLGAIGGLLLRRRQG
;
A
#
# COMPACT_ATOMS: atom_id res chain seq x y z
N MET A 1 11.64 49.92 -8.57
CA MET A 1 12.34 49.09 -9.56
C MET A 1 13.23 48.04 -8.89
N LEU A 2 14.10 48.39 -7.94
CA LEU A 2 14.97 47.43 -7.25
C LEU A 2 14.20 46.30 -6.50
N LYS A 3 13.05 46.64 -5.87
CA LYS A 3 12.20 45.66 -5.15
C LYS A 3 11.56 44.62 -6.09
N SER A 4 11.15 45.03 -7.28
CA SER A 4 10.56 44.15 -8.30
C SER A 4 11.60 43.21 -8.91
N ILE A 5 12.83 43.71 -9.10
CA ILE A 5 13.96 42.90 -9.57
C ILE A 5 14.37 41.88 -8.51
N LEU A 6 14.46 42.26 -7.23
CA LEU A 6 14.73 41.31 -6.14
C LEU A 6 13.66 40.22 -6.04
N PHE A 7 12.39 40.57 -6.23
CA PHE A 7 11.29 39.60 -6.17
C PHE A 7 11.35 38.60 -7.33
N ALA A 8 11.62 39.08 -8.55
CA ALA A 8 11.81 38.24 -9.73
C ALA A 8 13.04 37.31 -9.59
N LEU A 9 14.16 37.82 -9.07
CA LEU A 9 15.35 37.00 -8.80
C LEU A 9 15.07 35.92 -7.74
N SER A 10 14.32 36.27 -6.70
CA SER A 10 13.94 35.33 -5.64
C SER A 10 13.05 34.22 -6.19
N ALA A 11 12.05 34.56 -7.01
CA ALA A 11 11.19 33.58 -7.66
C ALA A 11 11.95 32.64 -8.61
N LEU A 12 12.91 33.19 -9.37
CA LEU A 12 13.76 32.41 -10.27
C LEU A 12 14.66 31.42 -9.51
N VAL A 13 15.29 31.88 -8.41
CA VAL A 13 16.14 31.02 -7.57
C VAL A 13 15.32 29.92 -6.88
N LEU A 14 14.12 30.23 -6.38
CA LEU A 14 13.22 29.21 -5.83
C LEU A 14 12.76 28.19 -6.89
N SER A 15 12.55 28.61 -8.14
CA SER A 15 12.19 27.69 -9.23
C SER A 15 13.36 26.78 -9.65
N SER A 16 14.61 27.22 -9.47
CA SER A 16 15.81 26.41 -9.76
C SER A 16 16.16 25.37 -8.71
N LEU A 17 15.47 25.38 -7.55
CA LEU A 17 15.62 24.38 -6.48
C LEU A 17 14.68 23.18 -6.64
N ALA A 18 13.87 23.13 -7.69
CA ALA A 18 13.14 21.93 -8.09
C ALA A 18 14.11 20.90 -8.70
N LEU A 19 15.01 20.38 -7.87
CA LEU A 19 15.79 19.19 -8.22
C LEU A 19 14.79 18.02 -8.38
N PRO A 20 14.95 17.15 -9.39
CA PRO A 20 14.20 15.91 -9.44
C PRO A 20 14.48 15.14 -8.15
N GLN A 21 13.44 14.77 -7.42
CA GLN A 21 13.59 13.96 -6.22
C GLN A 21 14.11 12.59 -6.64
N THR A 22 15.34 12.28 -6.27
CA THR A 22 15.96 10.97 -6.51
C THR A 22 15.56 9.94 -5.45
N VAL A 23 14.72 10.33 -4.48
CA VAL A 23 14.20 9.46 -3.42
C VAL A 23 12.68 9.58 -3.47
N GLN A 24 12.09 8.86 -4.42
CA GLN A 24 10.67 8.55 -4.39
C GLN A 24 10.56 7.25 -3.58
N ALA A 25 9.77 7.24 -2.50
CA ALA A 25 9.43 5.99 -1.82
C ALA A 25 8.76 5.04 -2.83
N ALA A 26 8.97 3.73 -2.68
CA ALA A 26 8.25 2.78 -3.52
C ALA A 26 6.74 2.99 -3.41
N PRO A 27 6.00 2.72 -4.50
CA PRO A 27 4.56 2.78 -4.43
C PRO A 27 4.03 1.65 -3.54
N ILE A 28 2.96 1.94 -2.79
CA ILE A 28 2.18 0.93 -2.09
C ILE A 28 1.28 0.25 -3.11
N MET A 29 1.32 -1.08 -3.15
CA MET A 29 0.40 -1.90 -3.95
C MET A 29 -0.77 -2.33 -3.11
N THR A 30 -1.99 -2.07 -3.60
CA THR A 30 -3.24 -2.46 -2.94
C THR A 30 -4.12 -3.27 -3.89
N GLN A 31 -4.62 -4.40 -3.39
CA GLN A 31 -5.64 -5.24 -4.04
C GLN A 31 -6.73 -5.62 -3.05
N GLU A 32 -7.95 -5.74 -3.56
CA GLU A 32 -9.11 -6.20 -2.80
C GLU A 32 -9.32 -7.70 -2.97
N PHE A 33 -9.83 -8.36 -1.93
CA PHE A 33 -10.32 -9.72 -2.00
C PHE A 33 -11.77 -9.70 -2.47
N LEU A 34 -12.06 -10.45 -3.53
CA LEU A 34 -13.36 -10.44 -4.19
C LEU A 34 -14.02 -11.83 -4.12
N PHE A 35 -15.31 -11.85 -3.84
CA PHE A 35 -16.16 -13.02 -4.09
C PHE A 35 -16.34 -13.25 -5.60
N GLU A 36 -16.91 -14.39 -5.97
CA GLU A 36 -17.23 -14.74 -7.36
C GLU A 36 -18.13 -13.69 -8.05
N ASP A 37 -19.01 -13.02 -7.28
CA ASP A 37 -19.88 -11.96 -7.79
C ASP A 37 -19.19 -10.59 -7.95
N GLY A 38 -17.90 -10.50 -7.60
CA GLY A 38 -17.09 -9.29 -7.66
C GLY A 38 -17.23 -8.36 -6.45
N THR A 39 -17.99 -8.74 -5.43
CA THR A 39 -18.11 -7.96 -4.20
C THR A 39 -16.82 -8.08 -3.38
N SER A 40 -16.27 -6.93 -2.97
CA SER A 40 -15.10 -6.87 -2.08
C SER A 40 -15.47 -7.27 -0.66
N PHE A 41 -14.65 -8.10 -0.04
CA PHE A 41 -14.76 -8.49 1.37
C PHE A 41 -13.49 -8.22 2.17
N GLY A 42 -12.45 -7.67 1.54
CA GLY A 42 -11.19 -7.43 2.22
C GLY A 42 -10.23 -6.65 1.35
N VAL A 43 -9.12 -6.23 1.96
CA VAL A 43 -8.05 -5.50 1.28
C VAL A 43 -6.71 -5.95 1.79
N LEU A 44 -5.74 -6.06 0.89
CA LEU A 44 -4.32 -6.23 1.19
C LEU A 44 -3.54 -5.08 0.55
N SER A 45 -2.71 -4.42 1.34
CA SER A 45 -1.75 -3.42 0.89
C SER A 45 -0.36 -3.77 1.37
N VAL A 46 0.62 -3.65 0.49
CA VAL A 46 2.03 -3.86 0.83
C VAL A 46 2.91 -2.74 0.27
N ASP A 47 3.98 -2.44 0.99
CA ASP A 47 5.06 -1.60 0.50
C ASP A 47 6.02 -2.45 -0.36
N LEU A 48 6.24 -2.01 -1.60
CA LEU A 48 7.11 -2.70 -2.56
C LEU A 48 8.61 -2.47 -2.27
N ASP A 49 8.97 -1.58 -1.35
CA ASP A 49 10.34 -1.47 -0.83
C ASP A 49 10.66 -2.59 0.19
N ASN A 50 9.64 -3.25 0.76
CA ASN A 50 9.80 -4.32 1.76
C ASN A 50 9.94 -5.72 1.14
N ILE A 51 10.63 -5.80 0.00
CA ILE A 51 10.93 -7.06 -0.68
C ILE A 51 12.23 -7.69 -0.14
N ASP A 52 12.22 -8.99 0.09
CA ASP A 52 13.38 -9.76 0.55
C ASP A 52 14.39 -10.05 -0.58
N GLU A 53 15.49 -10.75 -0.26
CA GLU A 53 16.52 -11.11 -1.24
C GLU A 53 16.06 -12.12 -2.31
N PHE A 54 14.91 -12.78 -2.10
CA PHE A 54 14.31 -13.74 -3.00
C PHE A 54 13.16 -13.16 -3.82
N GLY A 55 12.76 -11.92 -3.56
CA GLY A 55 11.68 -11.26 -4.27
C GLY A 55 10.31 -11.34 -3.57
N ASN A 56 10.27 -11.74 -2.30
CA ASN A 56 9.02 -11.90 -1.55
C ASN A 56 8.76 -10.71 -0.63
N VAL A 57 7.50 -10.43 -0.39
CA VAL A 57 7.05 -9.51 0.66
C VAL A 57 6.52 -10.33 1.83
N LEU A 58 7.08 -10.09 3.01
CA LEU A 58 6.78 -10.85 4.23
C LEU A 58 5.98 -10.06 5.27
N GLU A 59 5.69 -8.79 4.99
CA GLU A 59 4.95 -7.88 5.85
C GLU A 59 3.90 -7.11 5.04
N TRP A 60 2.87 -6.59 5.70
CA TRP A 60 1.81 -5.80 5.06
C TRP A 60 1.66 -4.43 5.72
N GLU A 61 1.19 -3.47 4.93
CA GLU A 61 0.82 -2.13 5.41
C GLU A 61 -0.63 -2.10 5.91
N ALA A 62 -1.52 -2.80 5.21
CA ALA A 62 -2.91 -2.96 5.60
C ALA A 62 -3.43 -4.32 5.18
N PHE A 63 -4.07 -5.03 6.10
CA PHE A 63 -4.72 -6.30 5.80
C PHE A 63 -6.04 -6.39 6.57
N GLU A 64 -7.15 -6.48 5.84
CA GLU A 64 -8.50 -6.60 6.40
C GLU A 64 -9.27 -7.69 5.66
N LEU A 65 -10.01 -8.51 6.42
CA LEU A 65 -10.89 -9.55 5.90
C LEU A 65 -12.23 -9.49 6.64
N PHE A 66 -13.34 -9.43 5.90
CA PHE A 66 -14.71 -9.38 6.41
C PHE A 66 -14.98 -8.25 7.44
N GLY A 67 -14.27 -7.13 7.33
CA GLY A 67 -14.35 -6.03 8.30
C GLY A 67 -13.46 -6.19 9.53
N PHE A 68 -12.66 -7.26 9.60
CA PHE A 68 -11.69 -7.50 10.68
C PHE A 68 -10.29 -7.14 10.23
N THR A 69 -9.63 -6.27 10.99
CA THR A 69 -8.22 -5.96 10.78
C THR A 69 -7.36 -7.14 11.23
N ILE A 70 -6.46 -7.58 10.35
CA ILE A 70 -5.51 -8.66 10.61
C ILE A 70 -4.34 -8.12 11.43
N GLY A 71 -3.95 -8.87 12.47
CA GLY A 71 -3.02 -8.40 13.48
C GLY A 71 -1.82 -9.31 13.74
N GLU A 72 -1.99 -10.62 13.63
CA GLU A 72 -0.95 -11.60 13.90
C GLU A 72 -0.73 -12.50 12.69
N SER A 73 0.52 -12.86 12.43
CA SER A 73 0.94 -13.73 11.34
C SER A 73 1.69 -14.94 11.88
N PHE A 74 1.29 -16.14 11.46
CA PHE A 74 2.11 -17.34 11.54
C PHE A 74 2.80 -17.62 10.20
N LEU A 75 2.17 -17.19 9.11
CA LEU A 75 2.72 -17.19 7.77
C LEU A 75 2.14 -16.00 6.99
N PHE A 76 3.00 -15.27 6.30
CA PHE A 76 2.58 -14.35 5.26
C PHE A 76 3.68 -14.26 4.21
N LEU A 77 3.27 -14.46 2.96
CA LEU A 77 4.15 -14.37 1.81
C LEU A 77 3.33 -13.87 0.62
N ALA A 78 3.75 -12.75 0.06
CA ALA A 78 3.24 -12.23 -1.20
C ALA A 78 4.39 -12.11 -2.20
N GLU A 79 4.12 -12.43 -3.46
CA GLU A 79 5.07 -12.25 -4.57
C GLU A 79 4.45 -11.37 -5.64
N TYR A 80 5.28 -10.63 -6.37
CA TYR A 80 4.85 -9.85 -7.54
C TYR A 80 5.98 -9.77 -8.57
N ASP A 81 5.64 -9.47 -9.83
CA ASP A 81 6.64 -9.22 -10.87
C ASP A 81 7.14 -7.76 -10.80
N PRO A 82 8.40 -7.48 -10.41
CA PRO A 82 8.92 -6.12 -10.34
C PRO A 82 9.01 -5.43 -11.71
N PHE A 83 8.93 -6.19 -12.82
CA PHE A 83 8.87 -5.64 -14.18
C PHE A 83 7.44 -5.36 -14.65
N ASN A 84 6.42 -5.81 -13.91
CA ASN A 84 5.01 -5.63 -14.25
C ASN A 84 4.12 -5.46 -13.01
N LEU A 85 4.33 -4.36 -12.29
CA LEU A 85 3.55 -4.02 -11.08
C LEU A 85 2.03 -3.89 -11.34
N ALA A 86 1.63 -3.64 -12.59
CA ALA A 86 0.21 -3.53 -12.95
C ALA A 86 -0.53 -4.88 -12.93
N ALA A 87 0.20 -6.00 -12.98
CA ALA A 87 -0.39 -7.34 -12.83
C ALA A 87 -0.83 -7.63 -11.39
N GLY A 88 -0.30 -6.89 -10.41
CA GLY A 88 -0.50 -7.14 -8.99
C GLY A 88 0.33 -8.30 -8.47
N PHE A 89 -0.14 -8.90 -7.38
CA PHE A 89 0.45 -10.10 -6.82
C PHE A 89 0.42 -11.24 -7.85
N SER A 90 1.50 -12.00 -7.92
CA SER A 90 1.57 -13.28 -8.64
C SER A 90 1.26 -14.45 -7.71
N PHE A 91 1.46 -14.28 -6.40
CA PHE A 91 1.26 -15.30 -5.40
C PHE A 91 0.92 -14.66 -4.06
N LEU A 92 0.07 -15.32 -3.29
CA LEU A 92 -0.25 -14.95 -1.91
C LEU A 92 -0.49 -16.22 -1.08
N ASN A 93 0.13 -16.31 0.09
CA ASN A 93 -0.10 -17.36 1.07
C ASN A 93 -0.08 -16.75 2.47
N PHE A 94 -1.09 -17.07 3.28
CA PHE A 94 -1.23 -16.50 4.61
C PHE A 94 -1.85 -17.49 5.60
N ASP A 95 -1.42 -17.36 6.85
CA ASP A 95 -1.98 -17.97 8.05
C ASP A 95 -1.93 -16.90 9.14
N VAL A 96 -3.07 -16.28 9.43
CA VAL A 96 -3.17 -15.03 10.19
C VAL A 96 -4.38 -15.01 11.13
N ASN A 97 -4.25 -14.26 12.22
CA ASN A 97 -5.37 -13.96 13.12
C ASN A 97 -5.75 -12.48 13.03
N ASP A 98 -7.03 -12.21 13.29
CA ASP A 98 -7.49 -10.84 13.47
C ASP A 98 -7.00 -10.23 14.80
N ILE A 99 -6.96 -8.90 14.88
CA ILE A 99 -6.49 -8.16 16.07
C ILE A 99 -7.32 -8.50 17.33
N SER A 100 -8.61 -8.82 17.19
CA SER A 100 -9.45 -9.20 18.33
C SER A 100 -9.23 -10.64 18.79
N ASN A 101 -8.42 -11.41 18.04
CA ASN A 101 -8.12 -12.81 18.28
C ASN A 101 -9.40 -13.67 18.37
N SER A 102 -10.36 -13.41 17.50
CA SER A 102 -11.65 -14.12 17.38
C SER A 102 -11.65 -15.08 16.19
N PHE A 103 -11.02 -14.68 15.09
CA PHE A 103 -10.99 -15.39 13.82
C PHE A 103 -9.55 -15.62 13.37
N ALA A 104 -9.32 -16.82 12.82
CA ALA A 104 -8.10 -17.22 12.14
C ALA A 104 -8.41 -17.51 10.67
N PHE A 105 -7.55 -17.06 9.77
CA PHE A 105 -7.70 -17.18 8.33
C PHE A 105 -6.46 -17.84 7.75
N GLN A 106 -6.67 -18.93 7.01
CA GLN A 106 -5.62 -19.57 6.24
C GLN A 106 -6.01 -19.52 4.77
N GLY A 107 -5.14 -19.03 3.90
CA GLY A 107 -5.48 -18.90 2.50
C GLY A 107 -4.29 -18.90 1.56
N PHE A 108 -4.60 -19.22 0.31
CA PHE A 108 -3.65 -19.32 -0.78
C PHE A 108 -4.28 -18.79 -2.06
N TRP A 109 -3.52 -18.05 -2.84
CA TRP A 109 -3.89 -17.58 -4.17
C TRP A 109 -2.68 -17.60 -5.10
N ASP A 110 -2.90 -18.01 -6.35
CA ASP A 110 -1.87 -18.06 -7.38
C ASP A 110 -2.43 -17.48 -8.69
N GLY A 111 -1.74 -16.44 -9.18
CA GLY A 111 -2.14 -15.67 -10.36
C GLY A 111 -2.14 -16.47 -11.65
N ALA A 112 -1.46 -17.62 -11.70
CA ALA A 112 -1.54 -18.53 -12.84
C ALA A 112 -2.94 -19.15 -13.00
N PHE A 113 -3.72 -19.26 -11.92
CA PHE A 113 -5.08 -19.78 -11.92
C PHE A 113 -6.14 -18.68 -11.84
N GLY A 114 -5.80 -17.55 -11.20
CA GLY A 114 -6.71 -16.41 -11.03
C GLY A 114 -7.76 -16.59 -9.93
N GLU A 115 -7.69 -17.70 -9.19
CA GLU A 115 -8.56 -18.04 -8.07
C GLU A 115 -7.71 -18.59 -6.91
N GLY A 116 -8.14 -18.28 -5.69
CA GLY A 116 -7.55 -18.73 -4.44
C GLY A 116 -8.59 -19.37 -3.54
N PHE A 117 -8.13 -20.01 -2.48
CA PHE A 117 -8.95 -20.69 -1.47
C PHE A 117 -8.61 -20.15 -0.10
N MET A 118 -9.62 -20.02 0.76
CA MET A 118 -9.46 -19.59 2.14
C MET A 118 -10.34 -20.42 3.06
N ASP A 119 -9.75 -20.87 4.15
CA ASP A 119 -10.41 -21.49 5.28
C ASP A 119 -10.48 -20.49 6.45
N ILE A 120 -11.60 -20.52 7.16
CA ILE A 120 -11.88 -19.65 8.31
C ILE A 120 -12.10 -20.51 9.53
N PHE A 121 -11.39 -20.18 10.61
CA PHE A 121 -11.49 -20.84 11.90
C PHE A 121 -11.80 -19.82 13.01
N SER A 122 -12.27 -20.32 14.14
CA SER A 122 -12.05 -19.60 15.40
C SER A 122 -10.58 -19.73 15.79
N THR A 123 -10.07 -18.81 16.59
CA THR A 123 -8.68 -18.88 17.09
C THR A 123 -8.43 -20.06 18.04
N ASP A 124 -9.50 -20.72 18.52
CA ASP A 124 -9.44 -21.99 19.27
C ASP A 124 -9.30 -23.22 18.34
N GLY A 125 -9.32 -23.03 17.02
CA GLY A 125 -9.10 -24.06 16.00
C GLY A 125 -10.38 -24.74 15.48
N GLU A 126 -11.57 -24.28 15.88
CA GLU A 126 -12.81 -24.79 15.27
C GLU A 126 -12.98 -24.23 13.86
N PHE A 127 -13.19 -25.11 12.88
CA PHE A 127 -13.52 -24.74 11.51
C PHE A 127 -14.90 -24.07 11.46
N LEU A 128 -14.98 -22.92 10.80
CA LEU A 128 -16.20 -22.13 10.68
C LEU A 128 -16.74 -22.14 9.25
N ASP A 129 -15.88 -21.86 8.26
CA ASP A 129 -16.28 -21.77 6.85
C ASP A 129 -15.08 -21.92 5.91
N ALA A 130 -15.35 -22.11 4.62
CA ALA A 130 -14.35 -22.09 3.55
C ALA A 130 -14.94 -21.52 2.26
N GLY A 131 -14.10 -20.86 1.46
CA GLY A 131 -14.53 -20.27 0.21
C GLY A 131 -13.41 -20.07 -0.78
N THR A 132 -13.79 -19.70 -2.01
CA THR A 132 -12.86 -19.22 -3.02
C THR A 132 -12.90 -17.71 -3.11
N PHE A 133 -11.82 -17.13 -3.60
CA PHE A 133 -11.72 -15.70 -3.84
C PHE A 133 -10.84 -15.40 -5.04
N SER A 134 -11.00 -14.21 -5.60
CA SER A 134 -10.06 -13.63 -6.55
C SER A 134 -9.52 -12.31 -6.00
N LEU A 135 -8.46 -11.79 -6.60
CA LEU A 135 -7.93 -10.47 -6.27
C LEU A 135 -8.35 -9.47 -7.33
N SER A 136 -8.67 -8.25 -6.91
CA SER A 136 -8.93 -7.13 -7.83
C SER A 136 -7.70 -6.79 -8.65
N ASN A 137 -7.85 -5.90 -9.64
CA ASN A 137 -6.66 -5.28 -10.26
C ASN A 137 -5.86 -4.51 -9.22
N ALA A 138 -4.53 -4.49 -9.38
CA ALA A 138 -3.65 -3.72 -8.51
C ALA A 138 -3.85 -2.21 -8.70
N THR A 139 -3.90 -1.52 -7.57
CA THR A 139 -3.79 -0.06 -7.52
C THR A 139 -2.46 0.30 -6.89
N LEU A 140 -1.72 1.21 -7.54
CA LEU A 140 -0.44 1.71 -7.05
C LEU A 140 -0.64 3.14 -6.57
N VAL A 141 -0.36 3.37 -5.30
CA VAL A 141 -0.39 4.70 -4.70
C VAL A 141 1.04 5.10 -4.40
N SER A 142 1.53 6.15 -5.07
CA SER A 142 2.79 6.76 -4.68
C SER A 142 2.62 7.45 -3.34
N GLU A 143 3.57 7.26 -2.43
CA GLU A 143 3.55 8.04 -1.20
C GLU A 143 3.58 9.54 -1.49
N PRO A 144 2.81 10.35 -0.75
CA PRO A 144 2.88 11.79 -0.89
C PRO A 144 4.32 12.28 -0.68
N ALA A 145 4.82 13.14 -1.58
CA ALA A 145 6.11 13.80 -1.44
C ALA A 145 6.08 14.78 -0.26
N THR A 146 6.14 14.25 0.96
CA THR A 146 5.88 14.94 2.23
C THR A 146 6.81 16.14 2.41
N VAL A 147 8.03 16.06 1.87
CA VAL A 147 9.00 17.17 1.85
C VAL A 147 8.48 18.37 1.04
N PHE A 148 7.84 18.17 -0.11
CA PHE A 148 7.26 19.28 -0.89
C PHE A 148 6.02 19.86 -0.22
N LEU A 149 5.18 19.03 0.40
CA LEU A 149 4.05 19.52 1.18
C LEU A 149 4.53 20.38 2.37
N MET A 150 5.58 19.93 3.06
CA MET A 150 6.20 20.68 4.15
C MET A 150 6.84 21.99 3.65
N LEU A 151 7.63 21.95 2.57
CA LEU A 151 8.24 23.14 1.98
C LEU A 151 7.18 24.11 1.45
N GLY A 152 6.11 23.60 0.85
CA GLY A 152 4.95 24.38 0.41
C GLY A 152 4.24 25.06 1.57
N ALA A 153 4.02 24.35 2.68
CA ALA A 153 3.42 24.91 3.89
C ALA A 153 4.30 26.01 4.51
N ILE A 154 5.61 25.78 4.61
CA ILE A 154 6.59 26.78 5.10
C ILE A 154 6.62 28.00 4.16
N GLY A 155 6.69 27.78 2.85
CA GLY A 155 6.68 28.83 1.83
C GLY A 155 5.41 29.67 1.88
N GLY A 156 4.24 29.03 1.98
CA GLY A 156 2.95 29.70 2.15
C GLY A 156 2.87 30.53 3.42
N LEU A 157 3.39 30.02 4.54
CA LEU A 157 3.45 30.73 5.81
C LEU A 157 4.34 31.98 5.74
N LEU A 158 5.49 31.88 5.05
CA LEU A 158 6.41 33.00 4.82
C LEU A 158 5.82 34.07 3.90
N LEU A 159 5.08 33.68 2.86
CA LEU A 159 4.38 34.61 1.96
C LEU A 159 3.27 35.38 2.70
N ARG A 160 2.48 34.69 3.54
CA ARG A 160 1.44 35.32 4.36
C ARG A 160 2.01 36.39 5.31
N ARG A 161 3.18 36.15 5.90
CA ARG A 161 3.87 37.13 6.78
C ARG A 161 4.32 38.41 6.08
N ARG A 162 4.39 38.45 4.75
CA ARG A 162 4.78 39.64 3.98
C ARG A 162 3.59 40.48 3.51
N GLN A 163 2.36 39.96 3.64
CA GLN A 163 1.13 40.65 3.28
C GLN A 163 0.34 41.19 4.50
N GLY A 164 0.78 40.87 5.71
CA GLY A 164 0.27 41.43 6.97
C GLY A 164 1.17 42.52 7.54
#